data_AF-A0A085ZJP3-F1
#
_entry.id   AF-A0A085ZJP3-F1
#
_cell.length_a   1.000
_cell.length_b   1.000
_cell.length_c   1.000
_cell.angle_alpha   90.00
_cell.angle_beta   90.00
_cell.angle_gamma   90.00
#
_symmetry.space_group_name_H-M   'P 1'
#
loop_
_entity.id
_entity.type
_entity.pdbx_description
1 polymer ?
#
loop_
_entity_poly.entity_id
_entity_poly.type
_entity_poly.pdbx_seq_one_letter_code
_entity_poly.pdbx_strand_id
1 'polypeptide(L)'
;MNSKLPLFLFLLLSTFANAQETITINGSKPFPATQKYTFICEKYAFTGETNVQIAKTDKGGVLKLTIATANDKARIAGGLYVDLANGDVIACLDKNVKESAAGTTTSYYYFTPAEFLKLKKTDVYAIRFIIAGGPNTFGSQTGYFTTYNKMNYFSTAYDKSKKSYDTAKEISIL
;
A
#
# COMPACT_ATOMS: atom_id res chain seq x y z
N MET A 1 3.65 -51.59 17.02
CA MET A 1 3.92 -50.14 17.00
C MET A 1 3.22 -49.55 15.78
N ASN A 2 2.17 -48.75 15.99
CA ASN A 2 1.26 -48.29 14.94
C ASN A 2 1.93 -47.21 14.07
N SER A 3 2.42 -47.59 12.88
CA SER A 3 3.05 -46.71 11.88
C SER A 3 2.13 -45.62 11.30
N LYS A 4 0.85 -45.59 11.69
CA LYS A 4 -0.13 -44.58 11.26
C LYS A 4 0.05 -43.22 11.96
N LEU A 5 0.58 -43.21 13.18
CA LEU A 5 0.78 -41.97 13.96
C LEU A 5 1.87 -41.04 13.41
N PRO A 6 3.08 -41.52 13.00
CA PRO A 6 4.09 -40.63 12.42
C PRO A 6 3.69 -40.06 11.05
N LEU A 7 2.89 -40.79 10.27
CA LEU A 7 2.36 -40.32 8.98
C LEU A 7 1.40 -39.13 9.16
N PHE A 8 0.57 -39.17 10.21
CA PHE A 8 -0.36 -38.10 10.53
C PHE A 8 0.36 -36.83 11.02
N LEU A 9 1.47 -36.98 11.74
CA LEU A 9 2.32 -35.87 12.19
C LEU A 9 3.05 -35.19 11.01
N PHE A 10 3.50 -35.97 10.03
CA PHE A 10 4.14 -35.44 8.82
C PHE A 10 3.16 -34.64 7.93
N LEU A 11 1.87 -35.03 7.93
CA LEU A 11 0.81 -34.33 7.21
C LEU A 11 0.41 -32.99 7.86
N LEU A 12 0.61 -32.84 9.17
CA LEU A 12 0.32 -31.60 9.89
C LEU A 12 1.41 -30.54 9.69
N LEU A 13 2.66 -30.96 9.44
CA LEU A 13 3.81 -30.07 9.21
C LEU A 13 3.85 -29.44 7.80
N SER A 14 3.06 -29.95 6.85
CA SER A 14 3.08 -29.49 5.45
C SER A 14 2.16 -28.28 5.17
N THR A 15 1.49 -27.71 6.18
CA THR A 15 0.48 -26.67 5.98
C THR A 15 0.91 -25.23 6.26
N PHE A 16 2.21 -24.96 6.48
CA PHE A 16 2.72 -23.59 6.52
C PHE A 16 2.95 -23.02 5.11
N ALA A 17 1.93 -23.07 4.26
CA ALA A 17 1.88 -22.26 3.06
C ALA A 17 1.59 -20.81 3.49
N ASN A 18 2.63 -19.97 3.57
CA ASN A 18 2.42 -18.53 3.68
C ASN A 18 1.69 -18.08 2.41
N ALA A 19 0.38 -17.82 2.52
CA ALA A 19 -0.41 -17.31 1.41
C ALA A 19 0.08 -15.90 1.07
N GLN A 20 0.80 -15.76 -0.04
CA GLN A 20 1.23 -14.47 -0.58
C GLN A 20 -0.01 -13.62 -0.88
N GLU A 21 -0.06 -12.40 -0.35
CA GLU A 21 -1.15 -11.46 -0.68
C GLU A 21 -1.16 -11.17 -2.19
N THR A 22 -2.32 -10.81 -2.72
CA THR A 22 -2.45 -10.47 -4.14
C THR A 22 -3.25 -9.21 -4.37
N ILE A 23 -2.93 -8.53 -5.48
CA ILE A 23 -3.71 -7.41 -6.01
C ILE A 23 -4.27 -7.82 -7.37
N THR A 24 -5.58 -7.65 -7.54
CA THR A 24 -6.26 -7.74 -8.84
C THR A 24 -6.63 -6.33 -9.26
N ILE A 25 -6.34 -5.96 -10.51
CA ILE A 25 -6.60 -4.62 -11.05
C ILE A 25 -7.54 -4.77 -12.23
N ASN A 26 -8.77 -4.24 -12.13
CA ASN A 26 -9.75 -4.25 -13.23
C ASN A 26 -9.95 -5.63 -13.89
N GLY A 27 -10.00 -6.71 -13.09
CA GLY A 27 -10.17 -8.08 -13.61
C GLY A 27 -8.93 -8.71 -14.24
N SER A 28 -7.74 -8.13 -14.04
CA SER A 28 -6.47 -8.74 -14.42
C SER A 28 -6.22 -10.08 -13.71
N LYS A 29 -5.21 -10.83 -14.16
CA LYS A 29 -4.61 -11.88 -13.33
C LYS A 29 -4.18 -11.29 -11.97
N PRO A 30 -4.34 -12.02 -10.85
CA PRO A 30 -3.83 -11.57 -9.55
C PRO A 30 -2.30 -11.43 -9.60
N PHE A 31 -1.80 -10.33 -9.06
CA PHE A 31 -0.37 -10.06 -8.94
C PHE A 31 0.10 -10.32 -7.51
N PRO A 32 1.25 -10.98 -7.29
CA PRO A 32 1.81 -11.14 -5.96
C PRO A 32 2.14 -9.77 -5.36
N ALA A 33 1.70 -9.56 -4.12
CA ALA A 33 1.70 -8.28 -3.46
C ALA A 33 2.22 -8.36 -2.04
N THR A 34 2.80 -7.27 -1.56
CA THR A 34 3.11 -7.10 -0.14
C THR A 34 1.83 -7.17 0.69
N GLN A 35 2.00 -7.30 2.01
CA GLN A 35 0.92 -6.96 2.93
C GLN A 35 0.44 -5.52 2.74
N LYS A 36 -0.76 -5.24 3.23
CA LYS A 36 -1.30 -3.88 3.32
C LYS A 36 -0.65 -3.11 4.48
N TYR A 37 -0.09 -1.95 4.18
CA TYR A 37 0.51 -1.03 5.14
C TYR A 37 -0.43 0.14 5.43
N THR A 38 -0.54 0.55 6.70
CA THR A 38 -1.29 1.74 7.10
C THR A 38 -0.32 2.89 7.30
N PHE A 39 -0.22 3.78 6.32
CA PHE A 39 0.61 4.99 6.43
C PHE A 39 -0.20 6.12 7.07
N ILE A 40 0.48 6.97 7.85
CA ILE A 40 -0.16 8.10 8.54
C ILE A 40 -0.26 9.29 7.60
N CYS A 41 -1.41 9.94 7.54
CA CYS A 41 -1.68 11.12 6.74
C CYS A 41 -2.34 12.20 7.61
N GLU A 42 -1.55 12.84 8.47
CA GLU A 42 -2.03 13.75 9.53
C GLU A 42 -2.97 14.85 9.04
N LYS A 43 -2.71 15.39 7.84
CA LYS A 43 -3.51 16.48 7.26
C LYS A 43 -4.86 16.01 6.71
N TYR A 44 -5.08 14.71 6.57
CA TYR A 44 -6.33 14.16 6.08
C TYR A 44 -7.28 13.85 7.23
N ALA A 45 -8.05 14.83 7.70
CA ALA A 45 -8.81 14.72 8.93
C ALA A 45 -10.03 13.77 8.87
N PHE A 46 -10.29 13.10 7.74
CA PHE A 46 -11.33 12.07 7.69
C PHE A 46 -10.90 10.80 8.43
N THR A 47 -9.69 10.29 8.15
CA THR A 47 -9.14 9.10 8.82
C THR A 47 -7.75 9.30 9.40
N GLY A 48 -6.98 10.29 8.94
CA GLY A 48 -5.57 10.44 9.31
C GLY A 48 -4.67 9.34 8.76
N GLU A 49 -5.17 8.48 7.86
CA GLU A 49 -4.51 7.25 7.44
C GLU A 49 -4.76 6.95 5.96
N THR A 50 -3.80 6.25 5.34
CA THR A 50 -3.92 5.67 4.00
C THR A 50 -3.44 4.24 4.00
N ASN A 51 -4.01 3.42 3.12
CA ASN A 51 -3.58 2.05 2.91
C ASN A 51 -2.71 1.96 1.67
N VAL A 52 -1.52 1.39 1.83
CA VAL A 52 -0.50 1.24 0.79
C VAL A 52 -0.22 -0.24 0.60
N GLN A 53 -0.21 -0.69 -0.65
CA GLN A 53 0.18 -2.04 -1.01
C GLN A 53 0.94 -2.02 -2.32
N ILE A 54 1.97 -2.85 -2.45
CA ILE A 54 2.83 -2.88 -3.63
C ILE A 54 2.80 -4.30 -4.21
N ALA A 55 2.58 -4.42 -5.51
CA ALA A 55 2.61 -5.70 -6.21
C ALA A 55 3.64 -5.71 -7.34
N LYS A 56 4.14 -6.90 -7.64
CA LYS A 56 5.04 -7.14 -8.77
C LYS A 56 4.24 -7.52 -10.00
N THR A 57 4.60 -6.92 -11.12
CA THR A 57 4.02 -7.22 -12.43
C THR A 57 5.13 -7.63 -13.40
N ASP A 58 4.76 -8.16 -14.56
CA ASP A 58 5.72 -8.51 -15.61
C ASP A 58 6.49 -7.28 -16.15
N LYS A 59 5.97 -6.06 -15.91
CA LYS A 59 6.52 -4.79 -16.42
C LYS A 59 7.14 -3.90 -15.33
N GLY A 60 7.40 -4.45 -14.14
CA GLY A 60 7.90 -3.72 -12.98
C GLY A 60 7.00 -3.93 -11.78
N GLY A 61 6.40 -2.86 -11.27
CA GLY A 61 5.53 -2.93 -10.10
C GLY A 61 4.29 -2.06 -10.21
N VAL A 62 3.41 -2.21 -9.23
CA VAL A 62 2.23 -1.37 -9.07
C VAL A 62 2.03 -1.04 -7.60
N LEU A 63 1.80 0.24 -7.32
CA LEU A 63 1.37 0.77 -6.04
C LEU A 63 -0.15 0.89 -6.06
N LYS A 64 -0.78 0.27 -5.08
CA LYS A 64 -2.19 0.48 -4.72
C LYS A 64 -2.23 1.44 -3.53
N LEU A 65 -2.83 2.61 -3.75
CA LEU A 65 -3.11 3.59 -2.71
C LEU A 65 -4.61 3.64 -2.47
N THR A 66 -5.05 3.39 -1.25
CA THR A 66 -6.46 3.43 -0.87
C THR A 66 -6.67 4.40 0.29
N ILE A 67 -7.66 5.27 0.15
CA ILE A 67 -8.10 6.16 1.23
C ILE A 67 -9.59 5.95 1.48
N ALA A 68 -10.01 6.13 2.73
CA ALA A 68 -11.42 6.26 3.03
C ALA A 68 -11.91 7.64 2.56
N THR A 69 -13.15 7.74 2.11
CA THR A 69 -13.72 8.98 1.61
C THR A 69 -15.10 9.23 2.21
N ALA A 70 -15.39 10.50 2.51
CA ALA A 70 -16.68 10.91 3.03
C ALA A 70 -17.84 10.75 2.02
N ASN A 71 -17.53 10.66 0.72
CA ASN A 71 -18.51 10.42 -0.35
C ASN A 71 -17.83 9.82 -1.60
N ASP A 72 -18.66 9.50 -2.58
CA ASP A 72 -18.30 8.92 -3.88
C ASP A 72 -17.62 9.92 -4.85
N LYS A 73 -17.64 11.23 -4.54
CA LYS A 73 -17.03 12.27 -5.38
C LYS A 73 -15.57 12.55 -5.03
N ALA A 74 -15.19 12.33 -3.77
CA ALA A 74 -13.81 12.42 -3.34
C ALA A 74 -13.00 11.25 -3.92
N ARG A 75 -11.92 11.58 -4.64
CA ARG A 75 -11.09 10.61 -5.34
C ARG A 75 -9.63 11.03 -5.33
N ILE A 76 -8.72 10.05 -5.34
CA ILE A 76 -7.31 10.31 -5.60
C ILE A 76 -7.18 10.74 -7.08
N ALA A 77 -6.47 11.84 -7.32
CA ALA A 77 -6.36 12.46 -8.63
C ALA A 77 -4.90 12.81 -8.97
N GLY A 78 -4.58 12.83 -10.26
CA GLY A 78 -3.28 13.28 -10.72
C GLY A 78 -2.15 12.32 -10.36
N GLY A 79 -0.95 12.71 -10.77
CA GLY A 79 0.26 11.96 -10.45
C GLY A 79 0.55 11.98 -8.95
N LEU A 80 1.34 11.02 -8.51
CA LEU A 80 1.86 10.97 -7.15
C LEU A 80 3.38 10.94 -7.14
N TYR A 81 3.97 11.24 -5.99
CA TYR A 81 5.40 11.10 -5.75
C TYR A 81 5.63 10.13 -4.60
N VAL A 82 6.51 9.15 -4.81
CA VAL A 82 6.98 8.24 -3.77
C VAL A 82 8.37 8.70 -3.36
N ASP A 83 8.48 9.22 -2.14
CA ASP A 83 9.74 9.64 -1.55
C ASP A 83 10.35 8.44 -0.83
N LEU A 84 11.60 8.09 -1.18
CA LEU A 84 12.33 6.96 -0.62
C LEU A 84 13.21 7.42 0.55
N ALA A 85 13.53 6.50 1.46
CA ALA A 85 14.32 6.78 2.66
C ALA A 85 15.75 7.27 2.36
N ASN A 86 16.28 7.02 1.16
CA ASN A 86 17.57 7.52 0.69
C ASN A 86 17.50 8.94 0.07
N GLY A 87 16.32 9.55 0.01
CA GLY A 87 16.08 10.87 -0.60
C GLY A 87 15.71 10.83 -2.09
N ASP A 88 15.73 9.67 -2.74
CA ASP A 88 15.24 9.54 -4.11
C ASP A 88 13.72 9.76 -4.17
N VAL A 89 13.25 10.29 -5.30
CA VAL A 89 11.82 10.48 -5.57
C VAL A 89 11.45 9.74 -6.85
N ILE A 90 10.39 8.93 -6.78
CA ILE A 90 9.77 8.31 -7.95
C ILE A 90 8.48 9.06 -8.27
N ALA A 91 8.41 9.65 -9.46
CA ALA A 91 7.22 10.34 -9.95
C ALA A 91 6.33 9.36 -10.73
N CYS A 92 5.12 9.10 -10.24
CA CYS A 92 4.17 8.23 -10.90
C CYS A 92 3.08 9.03 -11.61
N LEU A 93 2.86 8.75 -12.89
CA LEU A 93 1.79 9.36 -13.67
C LEU A 93 0.44 8.70 -13.39
N ASP A 94 -0.63 9.50 -13.35
CA ASP A 94 -2.00 8.99 -13.28
C ASP A 94 -2.37 8.32 -14.61
N LYS A 95 -2.61 7.00 -14.58
CA LYS A 95 -3.14 6.26 -15.73
C LYS A 95 -4.66 6.10 -15.67
N ASN A 96 -5.31 6.81 -14.75
CA ASN A 96 -6.74 6.76 -14.48
C ASN A 96 -7.27 5.35 -14.19
N VAL A 97 -6.43 4.52 -13.55
CA VAL A 97 -6.80 3.17 -13.11
C VAL A 97 -7.25 3.27 -11.66
N LYS A 98 -8.56 3.27 -11.45
CA LYS A 98 -9.19 3.60 -10.16
C LYS A 98 -10.37 2.69 -9.87
N GLU A 99 -10.53 2.36 -8.60
CA GLU A 99 -11.66 1.61 -8.08
C GLU A 99 -12.29 2.43 -6.95
N SER A 100 -13.62 2.50 -6.92
CA SER A 100 -14.34 3.17 -5.83
C SER A 100 -15.38 2.20 -5.28
N ALA A 101 -15.36 2.02 -3.97
CA ALA A 101 -16.33 1.25 -3.22
C ALA A 101 -16.95 2.16 -2.16
N ALA A 102 -18.08 1.78 -1.58
CA ALA A 102 -18.75 2.60 -0.57
C ALA A 102 -17.77 3.03 0.53
N GLY A 103 -17.52 4.34 0.63
CA GLY A 103 -16.63 4.94 1.64
C GLY A 103 -15.12 4.82 1.37
N THR A 104 -14.68 4.33 0.21
CA THR A 104 -13.24 4.28 -0.15
C THR A 104 -12.98 4.56 -1.62
N THR A 105 -11.82 5.15 -1.90
CA THR A 105 -11.28 5.29 -3.26
C THR A 105 -9.89 4.69 -3.32
N THR A 106 -9.63 3.94 -4.38
CA THR A 106 -8.39 3.24 -4.66
C THR A 106 -7.84 3.73 -5.98
N SER A 107 -6.54 4.00 -6.04
CA SER A 107 -5.83 4.31 -7.28
C SER A 107 -4.57 3.48 -7.43
N TYR A 108 -4.29 3.11 -8.68
CA TYR A 108 -3.18 2.24 -9.05
C TYR A 108 -2.14 3.01 -9.86
N TYR A 109 -0.88 2.93 -9.43
CA TYR A 109 0.24 3.65 -10.02
C TYR A 109 1.35 2.67 -10.39
N TYR A 110 1.85 2.77 -11.61
CA TYR A 110 2.79 1.79 -12.15
C TYR A 110 4.22 2.27 -12.04
N PHE A 111 5.11 1.35 -11.67
CA PHE A 111 6.54 1.53 -11.67
C PHE A 111 7.15 0.80 -12.87
N THR A 112 8.12 1.45 -13.52
CA THR A 112 9.04 0.80 -14.45
C THR A 112 9.88 -0.26 -13.72
N PRO A 113 10.55 -1.18 -14.45
CA PRO A 113 11.44 -2.16 -13.83
C PRO A 113 12.58 -1.52 -13.02
N ALA A 114 13.12 -0.39 -13.50
CA ALA A 114 14.19 0.33 -12.82
C ALA A 114 13.71 0.97 -11.50
N GLU A 115 12.53 1.60 -11.50
CA GLU A 115 11.92 2.18 -10.30
C GLU A 115 11.55 1.09 -9.28
N PHE A 116 11.01 -0.04 -9.76
CA PHE A 116 10.70 -1.17 -8.89
C PHE A 116 11.96 -1.77 -8.24
N LEU A 117 13.08 -1.78 -8.95
CA LEU A 117 14.36 -2.21 -8.38
C LEU A 117 14.85 -1.26 -7.28
N LYS A 118 14.57 0.05 -7.37
CA LYS A 118 14.85 0.99 -6.28
C LYS A 118 14.02 0.67 -5.04
N LEU A 119 12.73 0.38 -5.23
CA LEU A 119 11.83 -0.01 -4.14
C LEU A 119 12.26 -1.30 -3.43
N LYS A 120 12.92 -2.24 -4.12
CA LYS A 120 13.52 -3.42 -3.48
C LYS A 120 14.71 -3.09 -2.57
N LYS A 121 15.39 -1.96 -2.79
CA LYS A 121 16.62 -1.60 -2.09
C LYS A 121 16.41 -0.54 -1.01
N THR A 122 15.33 0.23 -1.09
CA THR A 122 15.13 1.38 -0.23
C THR A 122 13.67 1.51 0.15
N ASP A 123 13.44 1.70 1.44
CA ASP A 123 12.09 1.82 1.97
C ASP A 123 11.38 3.05 1.44
N VAL A 124 10.06 2.92 1.28
CA VAL A 124 9.19 4.06 1.06
C VAL A 124 9.16 4.89 2.34
N TYR A 125 9.51 6.17 2.25
CA TYR A 125 9.44 7.10 3.37
C TYR A 125 8.09 7.82 3.41
N ALA A 126 7.68 8.38 2.27
CA ALA A 126 6.43 9.11 2.15
C ALA A 126 5.81 8.97 0.76
N ILE A 127 4.50 9.20 0.65
CA ILE A 127 3.79 9.28 -0.62
C ILE A 127 3.00 10.59 -0.66
N ARG A 128 3.25 11.40 -1.67
CA ARG A 128 2.56 12.68 -1.91
C ARG A 128 1.51 12.49 -3.00
N PHE A 129 0.26 12.81 -2.71
CA PHE A 129 -0.87 12.60 -3.61
C PHE A 129 -1.89 13.73 -3.50
N ILE A 130 -2.83 13.77 -4.45
CA ILE A 130 -3.87 14.80 -4.51
C ILE A 130 -5.22 14.12 -4.31
N ILE A 131 -6.06 14.72 -3.47
CA ILE A 131 -7.48 14.37 -3.40
C ILE A 131 -8.27 15.48 -4.09
N ALA A 132 -9.08 15.11 -5.08
CA ALA A 132 -10.03 15.99 -5.72
C ALA A 132 -11.45 15.59 -5.35
N GLY A 133 -12.34 16.56 -5.21
CA GLY A 133 -13.76 16.39 -4.94
C GLY A 133 -14.59 17.15 -5.98
N GLY A 134 -15.85 16.75 -6.17
CA GLY A 134 -16.76 17.50 -7.02
C GLY A 134 -17.08 18.89 -6.44
N PRO A 135 -17.45 19.88 -7.28
CA PRO A 135 -17.64 21.28 -6.89
C PRO A 135 -18.73 21.52 -5.83
N ASN A 136 -19.58 20.52 -5.54
CA ASN A 136 -20.81 20.70 -4.77
C ASN A 136 -20.84 19.94 -3.44
N THR A 137 -19.74 19.32 -3.02
CA THR A 137 -19.71 18.45 -1.82
C THR A 137 -19.08 19.15 -0.63
N PHE A 138 -19.92 19.73 0.22
CA PHE A 138 -19.54 20.21 1.56
C PHE A 138 -18.99 19.02 2.38
N GLY A 139 -17.80 19.19 3.00
CA GLY A 139 -17.21 18.18 3.89
C GLY A 139 -16.15 17.24 3.28
N SER A 140 -15.89 17.29 1.96
CA SER A 140 -14.74 16.56 1.38
C SER A 140 -13.46 17.36 1.47
N GLN A 141 -12.45 16.84 2.15
CA GLN A 141 -11.10 17.42 2.11
C GLN A 141 -10.48 17.17 0.74
N THR A 142 -10.23 18.26 0.02
CA THR A 142 -9.53 18.28 -1.27
C THR A 142 -8.22 19.03 -1.12
N GLY A 143 -7.21 18.64 -1.90
CA GLY A 143 -5.90 19.30 -1.87
C GLY A 143 -4.76 18.29 -1.95
N TYR A 144 -3.59 18.73 -1.46
CA TYR A 144 -2.35 17.98 -1.47
C TYR A 144 -2.12 17.33 -0.12
N PHE A 145 -1.86 16.03 -0.15
CA PHE A 145 -1.66 15.21 1.05
C PHE A 145 -0.35 14.47 0.94
N THR A 146 0.29 14.29 2.09
CA THR A 146 1.47 13.46 2.24
C THR A 146 1.17 12.42 3.29
N THR A 147 1.37 11.16 2.96
CA THR A 147 1.28 10.05 3.89
C THR A 147 2.66 9.49 4.16
N TYR A 148 2.95 9.13 5.40
CA TYR A 148 4.27 8.74 5.89
C TYR A 148 4.25 7.30 6.39
N ASN A 149 5.31 6.56 6.06
CA ASN A 149 5.54 5.20 6.55
C ASN A 149 5.80 5.18 8.09
N LYS A 150 6.21 6.32 8.67
CA LYS A 150 6.53 6.41 10.10
C LYS A 150 5.50 7.20 10.90
N MET A 151 5.23 6.75 12.13
CA MET A 151 4.57 7.60 13.12
C MET A 151 5.58 8.60 13.70
N ASN A 152 5.30 9.90 13.57
CA ASN A 152 6.10 10.96 14.24
C ASN A 152 5.70 11.16 15.72
N TYR A 153 4.62 10.54 16.18
CA TYR A 153 4.12 10.74 17.53
C TYR A 153 4.90 9.94 18.57
N PHE A 154 5.07 10.56 19.75
CA PHE A 154 5.72 9.97 20.92
C PHE A 154 4.98 8.70 21.35
N SER A 155 5.56 7.53 21.02
CA SER A 155 5.21 6.27 21.65
C SER A 155 5.46 6.37 23.16
N THR A 156 4.47 6.03 23.98
CA THR A 156 4.72 5.83 25.42
C THR A 156 5.72 4.70 25.62
N ALA A 157 6.36 4.61 26.79
CA ALA A 157 7.32 3.54 27.12
C ALA A 157 6.75 2.12 26.99
N TYR A 158 5.42 1.99 26.82
CA TYR A 158 4.69 0.73 26.73
C TYR A 158 4.20 0.40 25.31
N ASP A 159 4.33 1.32 24.35
CA ASP A 159 3.91 1.07 22.97
C ASP A 159 5.01 0.35 22.17
N LYS A 160 4.73 -0.91 21.82
CA LYS A 160 5.60 -1.81 21.06
C LYS A 160 5.18 -1.96 19.59
N SER A 161 4.21 -1.17 19.12
CA SER A 161 3.79 -1.21 17.71
C SER A 161 4.94 -0.86 16.77
N LYS A 162 4.98 -1.48 15.58
CA LYS A 162 6.00 -1.15 14.57
C LYS A 162 5.81 0.31 14.16
N LYS A 163 6.82 1.13 14.46
CA LYS A 163 6.82 2.57 14.16
C LYS A 163 7.04 2.89 12.68
N SER A 164 7.39 1.88 11.89
CA SER A 164 7.57 1.94 10.44
C SER A 164 7.54 0.55 9.82
N TYR A 165 7.26 0.47 8.52
CA TYR A 165 7.28 -0.76 7.73
C TYR A 165 8.58 -0.88 6.93
N ASP A 166 9.20 -2.06 6.97
CA ASP A 166 10.38 -2.43 6.17
C ASP A 166 9.97 -2.79 4.73
N THR A 167 9.36 -1.85 4.03
CA THR A 167 8.78 -2.05 2.69
C THR A 167 9.76 -2.67 1.68
N ALA A 168 11.04 -2.29 1.70
CA ALA A 168 12.04 -2.81 0.77
C ALA A 168 12.29 -4.30 0.95
N LYS A 169 12.29 -4.77 2.20
CA LYS A 169 12.44 -6.19 2.53
C LYS A 169 11.27 -7.00 1.97
N GLU A 170 10.05 -6.52 2.17
CA GLU A 170 8.84 -7.20 1.72
C GLU A 170 8.66 -7.13 0.19
N ILE A 171 9.12 -6.06 -0.47
CA ILE A 171 9.10 -5.97 -1.94
C ILE A 171 10.19 -6.85 -2.56
N SER A 172 11.31 -7.05 -1.85
CA SER A 172 12.41 -7.91 -2.31
C SER A 172 12.01 -9.37 -2.46
N ILE A 173 11.11 -9.86 -1.60
CA ILE A 173 10.61 -11.24 -1.64
C ILE A 173 9.54 -11.47 -2.73
N LEU A 174 9.11 -10.43 -3.46
CA LEU A 174 8.18 -10.53 -4.61
C LEU A 174 8.86 -10.91 -5.93
#